data_AF-A0A6P2IH07-F1
#
_entry.id   AF-A0A6P2IH07-F1
#
_cell.length_a   1.000
_cell.length_b   1.000
_cell.length_c   1.000
_cell.angle_alpha   90.00
_cell.angle_beta   90.00
_cell.angle_gamma   90.00
#
_symmetry.space_group_name_H-M   'P 1'
#
loop_
_entity.id
_entity.type
_entity.pdbx_description
1 polymer ?
#
loop_
_entity_poly.entity_id
_entity_poly.type
_entity_poly.pdbx_seq_one_letter_code
_entity_poly.pdbx_strand_id
1 'polypeptide(L)'
;MSHEALDPLLRQFAEKRLGRPLAPAEEQMLLEQLPSRNGNPPAPGAGTATPAPAANRPLPQLKTRQEAREQVKHFLQLNQQKAYEKMRGILQTIDAQNETTLGMLASEQRKVSGVLDAHEPQGDAQASGAADIQDSTREALAMIGEQLTGLIRQEIDACFRQYVDSLAERLDARLDAMEARLRSADAAPAPAPAAPSEPTAVVAAAVHDPSGQASLE
;
A
#
# COMPACT_ATOMS: atom_id res chain seq x y z
N MET A 1 1.36 -29.71 30.92
CA MET A 1 2.26 -29.01 29.98
C MET A 1 1.39 -28.15 29.06
N SER A 2 1.12 -26.91 29.43
CA SER A 2 0.36 -25.98 28.60
C SER A 2 1.28 -25.43 27.51
N HIS A 3 0.98 -25.75 26.26
CA HIS A 3 1.61 -25.10 25.11
C HIS A 3 1.25 -23.62 25.14
N GLU A 4 2.17 -22.77 25.61
CA GLU A 4 2.06 -21.32 25.48
C GLU A 4 2.20 -21.00 23.99
N ALA A 5 1.06 -20.82 23.32
CA ALA A 5 1.02 -20.36 21.93
C ALA A 5 1.13 -18.83 21.89
N LEU A 6 1.75 -18.30 20.84
CA LEU A 6 1.82 -16.86 20.62
C LEU A 6 0.39 -16.30 20.46
N ASP A 7 0.12 -15.11 21.01
CA ASP A 7 -1.17 -14.43 20.84
C ASP A 7 -1.52 -14.38 19.34
N PRO A 8 -2.70 -14.88 18.91
CA PRO A 8 -3.08 -14.97 17.49
C PRO A 8 -3.00 -13.63 16.76
N LEU A 9 -3.25 -12.52 17.46
CA LEU A 9 -3.14 -11.17 16.87
C LEU A 9 -1.68 -10.80 16.58
N LEU A 10 -0.76 -11.20 17.46
CA LEU A 10 0.66 -10.93 17.32
C LEU A 10 1.30 -11.81 16.24
N ARG A 11 0.83 -13.06 16.13
CA ARG A 11 1.16 -13.95 15.02
C ARG A 11 0.76 -13.33 13.67
N GLN A 12 -0.49 -12.86 13.55
CA GLN A 12 -0.97 -12.23 12.33
C GLN A 12 -0.18 -10.97 11.97
N PHE A 13 0.23 -10.19 12.97
CA PHE A 13 1.08 -9.03 12.76
C PHE A 13 2.47 -9.42 12.22
N ALA A 14 3.10 -10.43 12.84
CA ALA A 14 4.40 -10.94 12.41
C ALA A 14 4.34 -11.49 10.97
N GLU A 15 3.31 -12.30 10.66
CA GLU A 15 3.10 -12.86 9.32
C GLU A 15 2.84 -11.76 8.27
N LYS A 16 2.08 -10.71 8.61
CA LYS A 16 1.85 -9.56 7.73
C LYS A 16 3.13 -8.76 7.46
N ARG A 17 4.04 -8.67 8.43
CA ARG A 17 5.34 -7.99 8.27
C ARG A 17 6.36 -8.83 7.51
N LEU A 18 6.33 -10.15 7.72
CA LEU A 18 7.25 -11.10 7.09
C LEU A 18 6.78 -11.54 5.69
N GLY A 19 5.50 -11.34 5.36
CA GLY A 19 4.91 -11.76 4.08
C GLY A 19 4.88 -13.28 3.88
N ARG A 20 5.11 -14.05 4.95
CA ARG A 20 5.18 -15.51 4.95
C ARG A 20 4.68 -16.06 6.30
N PRO A 21 4.22 -17.32 6.38
CA PRO A 21 3.81 -17.93 7.65
C PRO A 21 4.99 -18.01 8.63
N LEU A 22 4.71 -17.78 9.91
CA LEU A 22 5.71 -17.78 10.97
C LEU A 22 6.23 -19.21 11.23
N ALA A 23 7.54 -19.40 11.26
CA ALA A 23 8.13 -20.70 11.56
C ALA A 23 8.00 -21.03 13.06
N PRO A 24 7.87 -22.32 13.45
CA PRO A 24 7.68 -22.70 14.85
C PRO A 24 8.85 -22.33 15.77
N ALA A 25 10.07 -22.22 15.24
CA ALA A 25 11.23 -21.73 15.98
C ALA A 25 11.20 -20.21 16.20
N GLU A 26 10.70 -19.46 15.21
CA GLU A 26 10.51 -18.00 15.31
C GLU A 26 9.39 -17.67 16.31
N GLU A 27 8.33 -18.48 16.36
CA GLU A 27 7.25 -18.38 17.33
C GLU A 27 7.75 -18.53 18.78
N GLN A 28 8.64 -19.50 19.03
CA GLN A 28 9.25 -19.73 20.34
C GLN A 28 10.18 -18.59 20.75
N MET A 29 11.00 -18.06 19.83
CA MET A 29 11.85 -16.90 20.12
C MET A 29 11.04 -15.65 20.46
N LEU A 30 9.90 -15.45 19.78
CA LEU A 30 9.01 -14.34 20.13
C LEU A 30 8.38 -14.55 21.51
N LEU A 31 7.91 -15.77 21.82
CA LEU A 31 7.38 -16.12 23.15
C LEU A 31 8.39 -15.84 24.27
N GLU A 32 9.68 -16.16 24.07
CA GLU A 32 10.75 -15.88 25.05
C GLU A 32 11.06 -14.38 25.20
N GLN A 33 10.87 -13.59 24.16
CA GLN A 33 11.09 -12.13 24.19
C GLN A 33 9.88 -11.34 24.67
N LEU A 34 8.68 -11.92 24.66
CA LEU A 34 7.53 -11.29 25.29
C LEU A 34 7.70 -11.33 26.82
N PRO A 35 7.53 -10.18 27.51
CA PRO A 35 7.49 -10.19 28.95
C PRO A 35 6.32 -11.08 29.38
N SER A 36 6.64 -12.19 30.05
CA SER A 36 5.67 -13.20 30.45
C SER A 36 4.48 -12.53 31.12
N ARG A 37 3.32 -12.61 30.46
CA ARG A 37 2.06 -12.04 30.94
C ARG A 37 1.49 -12.81 32.14
N ASN A 38 2.14 -13.91 32.52
CA ASN A 38 1.95 -14.60 33.78
C ASN A 38 3.08 -14.19 34.73
N GLY A 39 2.74 -13.32 35.69
CA GLY A 39 3.61 -13.04 36.81
C GLY A 39 3.89 -14.31 37.61
N ASN A 40 5.04 -14.91 37.38
CA ASN A 40 5.74 -15.67 38.40
C ASN A 40 7.23 -15.62 38.09
N PRO A 41 8.05 -14.85 38.85
CA PRO A 41 9.49 -15.05 38.78
C PRO A 41 9.77 -16.49 39.23
N PRO A 42 10.54 -17.31 38.48
CA PRO A 42 11.03 -18.56 39.03
C PRO A 42 11.83 -18.23 40.28
N ALA A 43 11.43 -18.82 41.41
CA ALA A 43 12.22 -18.77 42.63
C ALA A 43 13.64 -19.27 42.34
N PRO A 44 14.69 -18.59 42.83
CA PRO A 44 16.05 -19.06 42.61
C PRO A 44 16.25 -20.34 43.43
N GLY A 45 16.21 -21.48 42.72
CA GLY A 45 16.76 -22.73 43.23
C GLY A 45 18.26 -22.54 43.45
N ALA A 46 18.72 -22.92 44.65
CA ALA A 46 20.10 -22.85 45.06
C ALA A 46 21.04 -23.52 44.03
N GLY A 47 21.85 -22.70 43.38
CA GLY A 47 22.90 -23.12 42.46
C GLY A 47 23.79 -21.92 42.19
N THR A 48 25.05 -22.04 42.60
CA THR A 48 26.08 -21.00 42.54
C THR A 48 26.26 -20.46 41.12
N ALA A 49 25.78 -19.24 40.86
CA ALA A 49 26.27 -18.41 39.78
C ALA A 49 26.29 -16.95 40.23
N THR A 50 27.46 -16.36 40.11
CA THR A 50 27.91 -15.02 40.49
C THR A 50 26.86 -13.92 40.19
N PRO A 51 26.41 -13.12 41.17
CA PRO A 51 25.56 -11.98 40.88
C PRO A 51 26.41 -10.85 40.30
N ALA A 52 26.22 -10.56 39.01
CA ALA A 52 26.60 -9.27 38.44
C ALA A 52 25.76 -8.17 39.13
N PRO A 53 26.32 -6.98 39.42
CA PRO A 53 25.62 -5.96 40.17
C PRO A 53 24.49 -5.38 39.32
N ALA A 54 23.27 -5.85 39.56
CA ALA A 54 22.06 -5.16 39.13
C ALA A 54 22.01 -3.83 39.91
N ALA A 55 22.37 -2.75 39.23
CA ALA A 55 22.14 -1.40 39.71
C ALA A 55 20.63 -1.22 39.94
N ASN A 56 20.20 -1.36 41.19
CA ASN A 56 18.92 -0.85 41.68
C ASN A 56 18.94 0.68 41.54
N ARG A 57 18.60 1.18 40.34
CA ARG A 57 18.25 2.58 40.13
C ARG A 57 16.77 2.72 40.46
N PRO A 58 16.37 3.43 41.53
CA PRO A 58 14.96 3.69 41.77
C PRO A 58 14.40 4.49 40.59
N LEU A 59 13.37 3.94 39.92
CA LEU A 59 12.74 4.53 38.74
C LEU A 59 12.11 5.91 39.09
N PRO A 60 12.60 7.02 38.53
CA PRO A 60 11.88 8.29 38.56
C PRO A 60 10.86 8.29 37.41
N GLN A 61 9.79 7.49 37.49
CA GLN A 61 8.86 7.32 36.35
C GLN A 61 7.36 7.38 36.68
N LEU A 62 6.98 7.55 37.95
CA LEU A 62 5.57 7.62 38.33
C LEU A 62 4.93 8.98 37.98
N LYS A 63 5.68 10.09 38.09
CA LYS A 63 5.18 11.44 37.76
C LYS A 63 4.91 11.60 36.25
N THR A 64 5.87 11.22 35.42
CA THR A 64 5.76 11.28 33.95
C THR A 64 4.71 10.33 33.38
N ARG A 65 4.49 9.15 33.99
CA ARG A 65 3.42 8.24 33.54
C ARG A 65 2.03 8.75 33.88
N GLN A 66 1.87 9.44 35.01
CA GLN A 66 0.62 10.08 35.40
C GLN A 66 0.32 11.27 34.46
N GLU A 67 1.31 12.13 34.23
CA GLU A 67 1.22 13.26 33.29
C GLU A 67 0.91 12.79 31.85
N ALA A 68 1.54 11.71 31.38
CA ALA A 68 1.23 11.12 30.08
C ALA A 68 -0.22 10.60 29.99
N ARG A 69 -0.76 10.03 31.07
CA ARG A 69 -2.18 9.60 31.12
C ARG A 69 -3.13 10.79 31.05
N GLU A 70 -2.81 11.87 31.75
CA GLU A 70 -3.60 13.11 31.72
C GLU A 70 -3.55 13.76 30.32
N GLN A 71 -2.39 13.78 29.69
CA GLN A 71 -2.21 14.29 28.33
C GLN A 71 -2.98 13.44 27.30
N VAL A 72 -2.94 12.11 27.41
CA VAL A 72 -3.71 11.21 26.55
C VAL A 72 -5.21 11.40 26.78
N LYS A 73 -5.66 11.59 28.03
CA LYS A 73 -7.06 11.88 28.34
C LYS A 73 -7.52 13.19 27.70
N HIS A 74 -6.71 14.24 27.82
CA HIS A 74 -7.00 15.54 27.19
C HIS A 74 -7.03 15.45 25.67
N PHE A 75 -6.06 14.76 25.06
CA PHE A 75 -6.03 14.55 23.60
C PHE A 75 -7.23 13.73 23.13
N LEU A 76 -7.61 12.69 23.86
CA LEU A 76 -8.76 11.86 23.52
C LEU A 76 -10.07 12.68 23.60
N GLN A 77 -10.21 13.52 24.63
CA GLN A 77 -11.38 14.40 24.77
C GLN A 77 -11.44 15.44 23.64
N LEU A 78 -10.30 16.06 23.31
CA LEU A 78 -10.23 17.02 22.19
C LEU A 78 -10.49 16.34 20.84
N ASN A 79 -9.97 15.13 20.63
CA ASN A 79 -10.21 14.37 19.41
C ASN A 79 -11.69 13.96 19.29
N GLN A 80 -12.31 13.55 20.38
CA GLN A 80 -13.74 13.24 20.43
C GLN A 80 -14.57 14.47 20.08
N GLN A 81 -14.28 15.63 20.68
CA GLN A 81 -14.97 16.89 20.33
C GLN A 81 -14.83 17.21 18.83
N LYS A 82 -13.60 17.13 18.31
CA LYS A 82 -13.32 17.38 16.89
C LYS A 82 -14.03 16.39 15.97
N ALA A 83 -14.16 15.13 16.39
CA ALA A 83 -14.90 14.12 15.64
C ALA A 83 -16.40 14.43 15.61
N TYR A 84 -16.99 14.86 16.75
CA TYR A 84 -18.39 15.29 16.82
C TYR A 84 -18.67 16.52 15.94
N GLU A 85 -17.79 17.52 15.96
CA GLU A 85 -17.91 18.71 15.11
C GLU A 85 -17.84 18.37 13.62
N LYS A 86 -16.89 17.51 13.23
CA LYS A 86 -16.80 17.02 11.85
C LYS A 86 -18.05 16.26 11.43
N MET A 87 -18.54 15.35 12.27
CA MET A 87 -19.74 14.58 11.98
C MET A 87 -20.95 15.51 11.81
N ARG A 88 -21.11 16.51 12.68
CA ARG A 88 -22.17 17.51 12.56
C ARG A 88 -22.06 18.30 11.25
N GLY A 89 -20.85 18.71 10.86
CA GLY A 89 -20.64 19.42 9.59
C GLY A 89 -20.95 18.57 8.36
N ILE A 90 -20.62 17.27 8.40
CA ILE A 90 -20.97 16.33 7.34
C ILE A 90 -22.50 16.18 7.25
N LEU A 91 -23.19 15.97 8.37
CA LEU A 91 -24.66 15.86 8.38
C LEU A 91 -25.31 17.13 7.82
N GLN A 92 -24.87 18.31 8.25
CA GLN A 92 -25.39 19.58 7.74
C GLN A 92 -25.15 19.74 6.22
N THR A 93 -24.03 19.23 5.71
CA THR A 93 -23.74 19.24 4.27
C THR A 93 -24.66 18.28 3.51
N ILE A 94 -24.90 17.08 4.05
CA ILE A 94 -25.84 16.10 3.48
C ILE A 94 -27.26 16.68 3.43
N ASP A 95 -27.71 17.32 4.51
CA ASP A 95 -29.03 17.95 4.55
C ASP A 95 -29.16 19.06 3.50
N ALA A 96 -28.15 19.92 3.35
CA ALA A 96 -28.14 20.96 2.32
C ALA A 96 -28.13 20.38 0.89
N GLN A 97 -27.38 19.29 0.66
CA GLN A 97 -27.36 18.59 -0.61
C GLN A 97 -28.70 17.91 -0.93
N ASN A 98 -29.35 17.33 0.07
CA ASN A 98 -30.68 16.73 -0.06
C ASN A 98 -31.73 17.79 -0.41
N GLU A 99 -31.77 18.92 0.30
CA GLU A 99 -32.68 20.03 0.00
C GLU A 99 -32.47 20.56 -1.42
N THR A 100 -31.20 20.72 -1.83
CA THR A 100 -30.88 21.15 -3.20
C THR A 100 -31.38 20.15 -4.23
N THR A 101 -31.20 18.85 -3.97
CA THR A 101 -31.63 17.77 -4.87
C THR A 101 -33.15 17.69 -4.96
N LEU A 102 -33.85 17.79 -3.82
CA LEU A 102 -35.31 17.83 -3.78
C LEU A 102 -35.85 19.08 -4.50
N GLY A 103 -35.20 20.23 -4.35
CA GLY A 103 -35.55 21.46 -5.07
C GLY A 103 -35.37 21.30 -6.59
N MET A 104 -34.29 20.68 -7.03
CA MET A 104 -34.07 20.35 -8.45
C MET A 104 -35.15 19.41 -8.96
N LEU A 105 -35.44 18.31 -8.24
CA LEU A 105 -36.50 17.36 -8.60
C LEU A 105 -37.87 18.05 -8.70
N ALA A 106 -38.21 18.92 -7.76
CA ALA A 106 -39.45 19.70 -7.81
C ALA A 106 -39.50 20.65 -9.03
N SER A 107 -38.36 21.24 -9.39
CA SER A 107 -38.26 22.09 -10.58
C SER A 107 -38.42 21.28 -11.88
N GLU A 108 -37.86 20.07 -11.94
CA GLU A 108 -38.03 19.16 -13.05
C GLU A 108 -39.48 18.66 -13.15
N GLN A 109 -40.09 18.29 -12.03
CA GLN A 109 -41.49 17.91 -11.99
C GLN A 109 -42.39 19.04 -12.51
N ARG A 110 -42.12 20.30 -12.13
CA ARG A 110 -42.85 21.45 -12.66
C ARG A 110 -42.63 21.64 -14.17
N LYS A 111 -41.40 21.46 -14.66
CA LYS A 111 -41.10 21.52 -16.10
C LYS A 111 -41.84 20.43 -16.88
N VAL A 112 -41.82 19.20 -16.37
CA VAL A 112 -42.52 18.06 -16.98
C VAL A 112 -44.03 18.32 -16.98
N SER A 113 -44.62 18.76 -15.86
CA SER A 113 -46.04 19.13 -15.81
C SER A 113 -46.39 20.23 -16.83
N GLY A 114 -45.54 21.26 -16.95
CA GLY A 114 -45.76 22.34 -17.91
C GLY A 114 -45.67 21.89 -19.38
N VAL A 115 -44.81 20.92 -19.70
CA VAL A 115 -44.71 20.33 -21.04
C VAL A 115 -45.93 19.46 -21.35
N LEU A 116 -46.42 18.69 -20.38
CA LEU A 116 -47.62 17.88 -20.54
C LEU A 116 -48.88 18.73 -20.73
N ASP A 117 -49.05 19.83 -19.98
CA ASP A 117 -50.17 20.76 -20.16
C ASP A 117 -50.10 21.51 -21.50
N ALA A 118 -48.89 21.77 -22.03
CA ALA A 118 -48.71 22.37 -23.34
C ALA A 118 -49.03 21.42 -24.50
N HIS A 119 -49.20 20.12 -24.23
CA HIS A 119 -49.47 19.08 -25.22
C HIS A 119 -50.92 18.57 -25.13
N GLU A 120 -51.91 19.45 -24.96
CA GLU A 120 -53.32 19.11 -25.22
C GLU A 120 -53.53 18.88 -26.73
N PRO A 121 -54.14 17.75 -27.17
CA PRO A 121 -54.04 17.31 -28.56
C PRO A 121 -55.05 18.04 -29.47
N GLN A 122 -54.55 18.90 -30.36
CA GLN A 122 -55.26 19.31 -31.57
C GLN A 122 -55.33 18.11 -32.54
N GLY A 123 -56.55 17.56 -32.69
CA GLY A 123 -56.84 16.22 -33.19
C GLY A 123 -56.54 15.85 -34.65
N ASP A 124 -55.74 16.59 -35.42
CA ASP A 124 -55.51 16.26 -36.85
C ASP A 124 -54.02 16.24 -37.30
N ALA A 125 -53.05 16.46 -36.40
CA ALA A 125 -51.62 16.51 -36.75
C ALA A 125 -50.81 15.23 -36.38
N GLN A 126 -51.45 14.22 -35.77
CA GLN A 126 -50.76 13.07 -35.19
C GLN A 126 -50.13 12.11 -36.21
N ALA A 127 -50.64 12.02 -37.44
CA ALA A 127 -50.07 11.13 -38.46
C ALA A 127 -48.74 11.66 -39.05
N SER A 128 -48.58 12.99 -39.12
CA SER A 128 -47.34 13.60 -39.64
C SER A 128 -46.26 13.72 -38.56
N GLY A 129 -46.66 14.00 -37.31
CA GLY A 129 -45.72 14.06 -36.18
C GLY A 129 -45.17 12.69 -35.77
N ALA A 130 -45.95 11.62 -35.89
CA ALA A 130 -45.49 10.27 -35.53
C ALA A 130 -44.36 9.77 -36.46
N ALA A 131 -44.38 10.12 -37.75
CA ALA A 131 -43.31 9.79 -38.69
C ALA A 131 -42.03 10.61 -38.41
N ASP A 132 -42.17 11.90 -38.14
CA ASP A 132 -41.06 12.81 -37.86
C ASP A 132 -40.38 12.50 -36.51
N ILE A 133 -41.16 12.10 -35.49
CA ILE A 133 -40.65 11.61 -34.20
C ILE A 133 -39.91 10.27 -34.37
N GLN A 134 -40.40 9.37 -35.24
CA GLN A 134 -39.71 8.11 -35.52
C GLN A 134 -38.39 8.33 -36.25
N ASP A 135 -38.34 9.24 -37.22
CA ASP A 135 -37.10 9.60 -37.93
C ASP A 135 -36.11 10.31 -37.01
N SER A 136 -36.57 11.24 -36.18
CA SER A 136 -35.76 11.88 -35.12
C SER A 136 -35.20 10.87 -34.12
N THR A 137 -36.00 9.88 -33.71
CA THR A 137 -35.54 8.79 -32.83
C THR A 137 -34.50 7.91 -33.52
N ARG A 138 -34.68 7.62 -34.81
CA ARG A 138 -33.75 6.83 -35.62
C ARG A 138 -32.42 7.57 -35.81
N GLU A 139 -32.45 8.87 -36.02
CA GLU A 139 -31.26 9.73 -36.11
C GLU A 139 -30.53 9.83 -34.76
N ALA A 140 -31.26 9.99 -33.65
CA ALA A 140 -30.68 9.97 -32.31
C ALA A 140 -29.99 8.63 -32.00
N LEU A 141 -30.60 7.50 -32.35
CA LEU A 141 -30.00 6.18 -32.20
C LEU A 141 -28.73 6.01 -33.05
N ALA A 142 -28.70 6.58 -34.26
CA ALA A 142 -27.52 6.56 -35.11
C ALA A 142 -26.36 7.38 -34.50
N MET A 143 -26.66 8.59 -33.99
CA MET A 143 -25.66 9.42 -33.29
C MET A 143 -25.14 8.75 -32.02
N ILE A 144 -26.02 8.13 -31.22
CA ILE A 144 -25.63 7.38 -30.02
C ILE A 144 -24.73 6.19 -30.42
N GLY A 145 -25.07 5.47 -31.49
CA GLY A 145 -24.26 4.38 -32.02
C GLY A 145 -22.87 4.82 -32.46
N GLU A 146 -22.77 5.98 -33.13
CA GLU A 146 -21.49 6.57 -33.54
C GLU A 146 -20.65 6.99 -32.33
N GLN A 147 -21.27 7.65 -31.34
CA GLN A 147 -20.60 8.04 -30.10
C GLN A 147 -20.10 6.84 -29.30
N LEU A 148 -20.93 5.80 -29.14
CA LEU A 148 -20.54 4.55 -28.48
C LEU A 148 -19.37 3.87 -29.20
N THR A 149 -19.41 3.84 -30.53
CA THR A 149 -18.32 3.27 -31.33
C THR A 149 -17.02 4.07 -31.14
N GLY A 150 -17.11 5.40 -31.05
CA GLY A 150 -15.98 6.28 -30.74
C GLY A 150 -15.40 6.02 -29.35
N LEU A 151 -16.25 5.93 -28.33
CA LEU A 151 -15.87 5.62 -26.95
C LEU A 151 -15.20 4.25 -26.84
N ILE A 152 -15.74 3.22 -27.50
CA ILE A 152 -15.16 1.88 -27.50
C ILE A 152 -13.75 1.89 -28.12
N ARG A 153 -13.55 2.61 -29.24
CA ARG A 153 -12.21 2.72 -29.85
C ARG A 153 -11.22 3.42 -28.92
N GLN A 154 -11.64 4.51 -28.28
CA GLN A 154 -10.80 5.24 -27.33
C GLN A 154 -10.42 4.39 -26.11
N GLU A 155 -11.37 3.61 -25.58
CA GLU A 155 -11.11 2.71 -24.45
C GLU A 155 -10.15 1.59 -24.83
N ILE A 156 -10.30 1.01 -26.02
CA ILE A 156 -9.38 0.01 -26.55
C ILE A 156 -7.97 0.61 -26.67
N ASP A 157 -7.84 1.78 -27.29
CA ASP A 157 -6.54 2.46 -27.45
C ASP A 157 -5.91 2.81 -26.11
N ALA A 158 -6.70 3.28 -25.13
CA ALA A 158 -6.22 3.62 -23.79
C ALA A 158 -5.75 2.37 -23.04
N CYS A 159 -6.50 1.27 -23.11
CA CYS A 159 -6.14 0.00 -22.49
C CYS A 159 -4.85 -0.58 -23.09
N PHE A 160 -4.72 -0.55 -24.42
CA PHE A 160 -3.50 -0.98 -25.09
C PHE A 160 -2.30 -0.11 -24.69
N ARG A 161 -2.44 1.22 -24.68
CA ARG A 161 -1.38 2.12 -24.23
C ARG A 161 -0.98 1.84 -22.79
N GLN A 162 -1.94 1.77 -21.87
CA GLN A 162 -1.66 1.49 -20.46
C GLN A 162 -0.89 0.17 -20.28
N TYR A 163 -1.26 -0.88 -21.02
CA TYR A 163 -0.56 -2.16 -20.94
C TYR A 163 0.85 -2.08 -21.57
N VAL A 164 0.96 -1.54 -22.78
CA VAL A 164 2.21 -1.48 -23.55
C VAL A 164 3.20 -0.52 -22.91
N ASP A 165 2.76 0.65 -22.45
CA ASP A 165 3.61 1.64 -21.79
C ASP A 165 4.17 1.06 -20.48
N SER A 166 3.33 0.39 -19.67
CA SER A 166 3.80 -0.29 -18.46
C SER A 166 4.76 -1.45 -18.74
N LEU A 167 4.64 -2.09 -19.90
CA LEU A 167 5.53 -3.17 -20.32
C LEU A 167 6.86 -2.60 -20.83
N ALA A 168 6.82 -1.51 -21.59
CA ALA A 168 7.98 -0.78 -22.07
C ALA A 168 8.82 -0.25 -20.90
N GLU A 169 8.20 0.42 -19.92
CA GLU A 169 8.88 0.90 -18.72
C GLU A 169 9.56 -0.24 -17.93
N ARG A 170 8.89 -1.40 -17.82
CA ARG A 170 9.46 -2.57 -17.13
C ARG A 170 10.62 -3.20 -17.91
N LEU A 171 10.56 -3.18 -19.24
CA LEU A 171 11.65 -3.68 -20.09
C LEU A 171 12.85 -2.74 -20.02
N ASP A 172 12.64 -1.43 -20.14
CA ASP A 172 13.69 -0.41 -20.03
C ASP A 172 14.37 -0.48 -18.67
N ALA A 173 13.60 -0.52 -17.57
CA ALA A 173 14.16 -0.67 -16.22
C ALA A 173 14.98 -1.96 -16.05
N ARG A 174 14.57 -3.05 -16.72
CA ARG A 174 15.30 -4.32 -16.68
C ARG A 174 16.58 -4.27 -17.51
N LEU A 175 16.56 -3.61 -18.66
CA LEU A 175 17.74 -3.38 -19.50
C LEU A 175 18.74 -2.48 -18.78
N ASP A 176 18.30 -1.39 -18.18
CA ASP A 176 19.13 -0.49 -17.37
C ASP A 176 19.76 -1.22 -16.19
N ALA A 177 18.99 -2.07 -15.48
CA ALA A 177 19.51 -2.88 -14.38
C ALA A 177 20.55 -3.91 -14.86
N MET A 178 20.36 -4.52 -16.04
CA MET A 178 21.36 -5.41 -16.62
C MET A 178 22.63 -4.65 -17.02
N GLU A 179 22.49 -3.48 -17.64
CA GLU A 179 23.60 -2.64 -18.05
C GLU A 179 24.40 -2.11 -16.86
N ALA A 180 23.72 -1.71 -15.78
CA ALA A 180 24.36 -1.33 -14.51
C ALA A 180 25.13 -2.50 -13.89
N ARG A 181 24.58 -3.71 -13.93
CA ARG A 181 25.26 -4.93 -13.46
C ARG A 181 26.49 -5.25 -14.31
N LEU A 182 26.41 -5.13 -15.63
CA LEU A 182 27.54 -5.30 -16.56
C LEU A 182 28.65 -4.28 -16.27
N ARG A 183 28.31 -2.99 -16.15
CA ARG A 183 29.27 -1.95 -15.77
C ARG A 183 29.91 -2.20 -14.40
N SER A 184 29.14 -2.69 -13.43
CA SER A 184 29.67 -3.03 -12.09
C SER A 184 30.56 -4.27 -12.09
N ALA A 185 30.33 -5.21 -13.01
CA ALA A 185 31.15 -6.40 -13.18
C ALA A 185 32.48 -6.07 -13.88
N ASP A 186 32.47 -5.15 -14.85
CA ASP A 186 33.69 -4.60 -15.46
C ASP A 186 34.44 -3.65 -14.51
N ALA A 187 33.74 -3.01 -13.57
CA ALA A 187 34.31 -2.23 -12.49
C ALA A 187 34.70 -3.08 -11.27
N ALA A 188 35.11 -4.33 -11.48
CA ALA A 188 35.78 -5.11 -10.44
C ALA A 188 36.95 -4.27 -9.88
N PRO A 189 37.05 -4.07 -8.56
CA PRO A 189 38.08 -3.22 -7.99
C PRO A 189 39.44 -3.82 -8.35
N ALA A 190 40.28 -3.01 -8.98
CA ALA A 190 41.71 -3.30 -9.04
C ALA A 190 42.17 -3.69 -7.62
N PRO A 191 42.91 -4.81 -7.45
CA PRO A 191 43.35 -5.24 -6.13
C PRO A 191 44.05 -4.06 -5.44
N ALA A 192 43.64 -3.79 -4.21
CA ALA A 192 44.13 -2.69 -3.40
C ALA A 192 45.67 -2.63 -3.43
N PRO A 193 46.28 -1.44 -3.48
CA PRO A 193 47.72 -1.33 -3.38
C PRO A 193 48.13 -1.83 -1.99
N ALA A 194 48.85 -2.96 -1.98
CA ALA A 194 49.44 -3.52 -0.77
C ALA A 194 50.35 -2.47 -0.14
N ALA A 195 50.00 -2.03 1.07
CA ALA A 195 50.91 -1.26 1.92
C ALA A 195 52.03 -2.18 2.46
N PRO A 196 53.24 -1.65 2.70
CA PRO A 196 54.45 -2.44 2.81
C PRO A 196 54.61 -3.03 4.21
N SER A 197 54.77 -4.35 4.28
CA SER A 197 55.36 -5.03 5.44
C SER A 197 56.69 -5.63 4.98
N GLU A 198 57.78 -5.13 5.55
CA GLU A 198 59.16 -5.57 5.33
C GLU A 198 59.44 -6.96 5.99
N PRO A 199 60.68 -7.51 5.98
CA PRO A 199 61.04 -8.63 5.11
C PRO A 199 61.50 -9.85 5.92
N THR A 200 61.05 -11.06 5.56
CA THR A 200 61.71 -12.29 6.06
C THR A 200 61.88 -13.31 4.95
N ALA A 201 63.11 -13.38 4.46
CA ALA A 201 63.87 -14.52 3.94
C ALA A 201 63.16 -15.56 3.04
N VAL A 202 63.39 -15.36 1.74
CA VAL A 202 63.74 -16.34 0.69
C VAL A 202 64.11 -17.75 1.18
N VAL A 203 63.50 -18.81 0.62
CA VAL A 203 64.03 -19.92 -0.23
C VAL A 203 62.82 -20.88 -0.44
N ALA A 204 62.34 -21.34 -1.60
CA ALA A 204 63.02 -21.78 -2.81
C ALA A 204 62.14 -21.57 -4.06
N ALA A 205 62.82 -21.30 -5.16
CA ALA A 205 62.29 -21.28 -6.51
C ALA A 205 61.84 -22.67 -6.97
N ALA A 206 60.67 -22.74 -7.60
CA ALA A 206 60.38 -23.72 -8.64
C ALA A 206 59.84 -22.94 -9.84
N VAL A 207 60.80 -22.51 -10.67
CA VAL A 207 60.60 -21.94 -11.99
C VAL A 207 60.12 -23.06 -12.91
N HIS A 208 58.92 -22.92 -13.47
CA HIS A 208 58.66 -23.21 -14.88
C HIS A 208 57.32 -22.59 -15.31
N ASP A 209 57.43 -21.42 -15.96
CA ASP A 209 56.58 -21.03 -17.09
C ASP A 209 57.08 -21.86 -18.32
N PRO A 210 56.32 -22.09 -19.42
CA PRO A 210 55.68 -21.06 -20.24
C PRO A 210 54.24 -21.36 -20.72
N SER A 211 53.41 -20.31 -20.74
CA SER A 211 52.70 -19.82 -21.94
C SER A 211 52.22 -20.84 -22.99
N GLY A 212 50.93 -20.81 -23.32
CA GLY A 212 50.50 -21.04 -24.72
C GLY A 212 49.14 -21.72 -24.91
N GLN A 213 48.14 -20.91 -25.30
CA GLN A 213 47.11 -21.16 -26.32
C GLN A 213 46.24 -22.43 -26.22
N ALA A 214 44.93 -22.29 -25.98
CA ALA A 214 43.89 -22.14 -27.01
C ALA A 214 43.75 -23.35 -27.97
N SER A 215 42.66 -24.10 -27.80
CA SER A 215 41.83 -24.78 -28.84
C SER A 215 40.70 -25.51 -28.09
N LEU A 216 39.40 -25.29 -28.33
CA LEU A 216 38.59 -25.60 -29.52
C LEU A 216 38.68 -27.09 -29.92
N GLU A 217 37.90 -27.92 -29.23
CA GLU A 217 36.91 -28.85 -29.81
C GLU A 217 35.93 -29.31 -28.72
#